data_AF-A0A286RD14-F1
#
_entry.id   AF-A0A286RD14-F1
#
_cell.length_a   1.000
_cell.length_b   1.000
_cell.length_c   1.000
_cell.angle_alpha   90.00
_cell.angle_beta   90.00
_cell.angle_gamma   90.00
#
_symmetry.space_group_name_H-M   'P 1'
#
loop_
_entity.id
_entity.type
_entity.pdbx_description
1 polymer ?
#
loop_
_entity_poly.entity_id
_entity_poly.type
_entity_poly.pdbx_seq_one_letter_code
_entity_poly.pdbx_strand_id
1 'polypeptide(L)'
;MRVIAERLRRIPSDDSGAMSVVAVFAVLLLTILLGMVMNVGRAVDHKVRLQNAADAVAYAGGVVIARGMNALAFSNHLLCDVFALTAFMREARDRNAEQFVPAILETWNQEAPVFAQSNFPKFVPLATAIPAKTPLEQALVTAYSEWAAAASQQILPTLEFILSQELIPEYERAVVAAFPDIAQQAAMEVARRNGRPDFGRGEMLGVLWRTNVTPVGGAGELYERTLPVVDPVMDQYPNQADYFNTARNQRQRLARHYLDMWNDRAMLFFDREAKMSQFSRLWRNFTCGQLERLLAEYPASNLPFVIRTPGDEIVDPNAHLDQYFTFVGVAYWRPMRSLLPGLFGHPLSSDTIAFAQVRVFVPRPRLVWEYFVPGRDTDPLGGVPGDFAELPVEDTPSPGEEGNVAGTWQVVREDVPTHWDLLNQHWTCTLQPATVWSLPAILQTRPPLPEFAGWNVRLPSLPGWTAADIQRISPH
;
A
#
# COMPACT_ATOMS: atom_id res chain seq x y z
N MET A 1 -20.61 49.53 -92.06
CA MET A 1 -19.56 49.60 -91.02
C MET A 1 -19.88 50.46 -89.78
N ARG A 2 -20.92 51.31 -89.75
CA ARG A 2 -21.30 52.08 -88.53
C ARG A 2 -22.13 51.31 -87.49
N VAL A 3 -22.87 50.28 -87.90
CA VAL A 3 -23.76 49.50 -87.00
C VAL A 3 -23.02 48.50 -86.11
N ILE A 4 -21.80 48.08 -86.49
CA ILE A 4 -20.96 47.18 -85.67
C ILE A 4 -20.26 47.96 -84.54
N ALA A 5 -19.93 49.24 -84.76
CA ALA A 5 -19.29 50.10 -83.76
C ALA A 5 -20.25 50.51 -82.63
N GLU A 6 -21.56 50.60 -82.89
CA GLU A 6 -22.56 50.89 -81.83
C GLU A 6 -22.93 49.66 -80.99
N ARG A 7 -22.78 48.44 -81.52
CA ARG A 7 -23.01 47.20 -80.75
C ARG A 7 -21.85 46.85 -79.80
N LEU A 8 -20.62 47.25 -80.13
CA LEU A 8 -19.46 47.10 -79.22
C LEU A 8 -19.43 48.14 -78.09
N ARG A 9 -20.24 49.21 -78.17
CA ARG A 9 -20.39 50.22 -77.10
C ARG A 9 -21.49 49.91 -76.08
N ARG A 10 -22.19 48.78 -76.22
CA ARG A 10 -23.19 48.27 -75.28
C ARG A 10 -22.82 46.88 -74.75
N ILE A 11 -21.55 46.66 -74.43
CA ILE A 11 -21.21 45.65 -73.43
C ILE A 11 -21.47 46.33 -72.08
N PRO A 12 -22.50 45.93 -71.32
CA PRO A 12 -22.69 46.43 -69.97
C PRO A 12 -21.45 46.06 -69.15
N SER A 13 -20.99 46.95 -68.28
CA SER A 13 -20.07 46.59 -67.20
C SER A 13 -20.82 45.65 -66.24
N ASP A 14 -20.91 44.38 -66.62
CA ASP A 14 -21.62 43.35 -65.88
C ASP A 14 -20.70 42.84 -64.76
N ASP A 15 -20.60 43.61 -63.69
CA ASP A 15 -19.84 43.26 -62.48
C ASP A 15 -20.43 42.02 -61.74
N SER A 16 -21.56 41.48 -62.21
CA SER A 16 -22.21 40.28 -61.65
C SER A 16 -21.33 39.02 -61.77
N GLY A 17 -20.53 38.90 -62.83
CA GLY A 17 -19.59 37.79 -63.02
C GLY A 17 -18.41 37.83 -62.05
N ALA A 18 -17.89 39.04 -61.77
CA ALA A 18 -16.81 39.22 -60.80
C ALA A 18 -17.28 38.91 -59.37
N MET A 19 -18.51 39.32 -59.02
CA MET A 19 -19.12 39.01 -57.72
C MET A 19 -19.35 37.50 -57.54
N SER A 20 -19.69 36.77 -58.60
CA SER A 20 -19.84 35.30 -58.56
C SER A 20 -18.51 34.58 -58.32
N VAL A 21 -17.42 34.99 -58.98
CA VAL A 21 -16.09 34.40 -58.78
C VAL A 21 -15.58 34.66 -57.35
N VAL A 22 -15.72 35.89 -56.85
CA VAL A 22 -15.33 36.24 -55.48
C VAL A 22 -16.13 35.43 -54.45
N ALA A 23 -17.43 35.24 -54.66
CA ALA A 23 -18.26 34.44 -53.78
C ALA A 23 -17.82 32.97 -53.73
N VAL A 24 -17.47 32.36 -54.86
CA VAL A 24 -16.96 30.99 -54.91
C VAL A 24 -15.62 30.87 -54.15
N PHE A 25 -14.70 31.81 -54.37
CA PHE A 25 -13.43 31.84 -53.63
C PHE A 25 -13.64 32.05 -52.13
N ALA A 26 -14.57 32.92 -51.73
CA ALA A 26 -14.90 33.14 -50.33
C ALA A 26 -15.48 31.88 -49.67
N VAL A 27 -16.41 31.19 -50.33
CA VAL A 27 -16.99 29.92 -49.84
C VAL A 27 -15.92 28.83 -49.75
N LEU A 28 -15.03 28.73 -50.74
CA LEU A 28 -13.91 27.78 -50.73
C LEU A 28 -12.96 28.08 -49.56
N LEU A 29 -12.58 29.34 -49.35
CA LEU A 29 -11.72 29.77 -48.24
C LEU A 29 -12.38 29.47 -46.89
N LEU A 30 -13.66 29.81 -46.72
CA LEU A 30 -14.41 29.52 -45.50
C LEU A 30 -14.49 28.01 -45.23
N THR A 31 -14.66 27.20 -46.28
CA THR A 31 -14.69 25.73 -46.15
C THR A 31 -13.32 25.19 -45.71
N ILE A 32 -12.23 25.72 -46.26
CA ILE A 32 -10.86 25.36 -45.85
C ILE A 32 -10.62 25.76 -44.39
N LEU A 33 -11.01 26.98 -43.99
CA LEU A 33 -10.88 27.46 -42.62
C LEU A 33 -11.71 26.63 -41.64
N LEU A 34 -12.95 26.28 -42.00
CA LEU A 34 -13.79 25.40 -41.19
C LEU A 34 -13.15 24.00 -41.05
N GLY A 35 -12.64 23.45 -42.15
CA GLY A 35 -11.88 22.18 -42.14
C GLY A 35 -10.67 22.25 -41.21
N MET A 36 -9.92 23.35 -41.23
CA MET A 36 -8.78 23.59 -40.35
C MET A 36 -9.21 23.65 -38.88
N VAL A 37 -10.25 24.42 -38.55
CA VAL A 37 -10.76 24.55 -37.18
C VAL A 37 -11.25 23.20 -36.65
N MET A 38 -11.96 22.41 -37.45
CA MET A 38 -12.38 21.06 -37.07
C MET A 38 -11.19 20.12 -36.85
N ASN A 39 -10.17 20.17 -37.70
CA ASN A 39 -8.95 19.37 -37.53
C ASN A 39 -8.20 19.75 -36.25
N VAL A 40 -8.08 21.05 -35.94
CA VAL A 40 -7.47 21.54 -34.69
C VAL A 40 -8.29 21.08 -33.49
N GLY A 41 -9.62 21.21 -33.52
CA GLY A 41 -10.50 20.78 -32.43
C GLY A 41 -10.34 19.28 -32.14
N ARG A 42 -10.27 18.44 -33.18
CA ARG A 42 -10.04 16.99 -33.01
C ARG A 42 -8.63 16.68 -32.51
N ALA A 43 -7.60 17.41 -32.98
CA ALA A 43 -6.24 17.22 -32.50
C ALA A 43 -6.12 17.58 -30.99
N VAL A 44 -6.78 18.64 -30.55
CA VAL A 44 -6.82 19.05 -29.14
C VAL A 44 -7.58 18.03 -28.28
N ASP A 45 -8.79 17.63 -28.67
CA ASP A 45 -9.57 16.60 -27.94
C ASP A 45 -8.78 15.29 -27.82
N HIS A 46 -8.10 14.87 -28.90
CA HIS A 46 -7.29 13.67 -28.88
C HIS A 46 -6.05 13.80 -27.99
N LYS A 47 -5.40 14.96 -27.98
CA LYS A 47 -4.26 15.21 -27.09
C LYS A 47 -4.70 15.10 -25.63
N VAL A 48 -5.83 15.72 -25.27
CA VAL A 48 -6.39 15.65 -23.90
C VAL A 48 -6.73 14.22 -23.53
N ARG A 49 -7.39 13.45 -24.41
CA ARG A 49 -7.69 12.03 -24.16
C ARG A 49 -6.45 11.18 -23.96
N LEU A 50 -5.45 11.38 -24.82
CA LEU A 50 -4.21 10.61 -24.75
C LEU A 50 -3.43 10.93 -23.47
N GLN A 51 -3.42 12.20 -23.05
CA GLN A 51 -2.80 12.61 -21.78
C GLN A 51 -3.57 12.03 -20.59
N ASN A 52 -4.90 12.16 -20.54
CA ASN A 52 -5.72 11.55 -19.49
C ASN A 52 -5.50 10.04 -19.41
N ALA A 53 -5.31 9.37 -20.56
CA ALA A 53 -4.97 7.96 -20.58
C ALA A 53 -3.58 7.68 -19.99
N ALA A 54 -2.57 8.48 -20.33
CA ALA A 54 -1.23 8.32 -19.76
C ALA A 54 -1.21 8.54 -18.24
N ASP A 55 -1.89 9.57 -17.74
CA ASP A 55 -2.06 9.85 -16.31
C ASP A 55 -2.72 8.66 -15.61
N ALA A 56 -3.79 8.16 -16.20
CA ALA A 56 -4.55 7.04 -15.65
C ALA A 56 -3.75 5.73 -15.70
N VAL A 57 -2.95 5.49 -16.75
CA VAL A 57 -2.01 4.37 -16.86
C VAL A 57 -0.98 4.42 -15.74
N ALA A 58 -0.31 5.57 -15.58
CA ALA A 58 0.71 5.76 -14.56
C ALA A 58 0.12 5.61 -13.15
N TYR A 59 -0.99 6.30 -12.88
CA TYR A 59 -1.64 6.26 -11.57
C TYR A 59 -2.16 4.87 -11.22
N ALA A 60 -2.88 4.20 -12.12
CA ALA A 60 -3.41 2.86 -11.86
C ALA A 60 -2.29 1.85 -11.60
N GLY A 61 -1.22 1.90 -12.40
CA GLY A 61 -0.02 1.11 -12.17
C GLY A 61 0.61 1.37 -10.81
N GLY A 62 0.85 2.64 -10.47
CA GLY A 62 1.42 3.04 -9.18
C GLY A 62 0.57 2.63 -7.97
N VAL A 63 -0.76 2.69 -8.07
CA VAL A 63 -1.67 2.24 -7.01
C VAL A 63 -1.52 0.74 -6.77
N VAL A 64 -1.42 -0.07 -7.83
CA VAL A 64 -1.24 -1.53 -7.68
C VAL A 64 0.12 -1.83 -7.05
N ILE A 65 1.19 -1.15 -7.46
CA ILE A 65 2.51 -1.30 -6.85
C ILE A 65 2.49 -0.93 -5.35
N ALA A 66 1.87 0.21 -5.00
CA ALA A 66 1.71 0.63 -3.60
C ALA A 66 0.91 -0.41 -2.78
N ARG A 67 -0.13 -1.01 -3.37
CA ARG A 67 -0.87 -2.11 -2.74
C ARG A 67 -0.02 -3.35 -2.52
N GLY A 68 0.90 -3.67 -3.45
CA GLY A 68 1.86 -4.76 -3.28
C GLY A 68 2.77 -4.53 -2.09
N MET A 69 3.30 -3.31 -1.95
CA MET A 69 4.10 -2.92 -0.78
C MET A 69 3.31 -3.02 0.54
N ASN A 70 2.06 -2.57 0.55
CA ASN A 70 1.19 -2.68 1.74
C ASN A 70 0.85 -4.14 2.07
N ALA A 71 0.64 -5.00 1.06
CA ALA A 71 0.39 -6.42 1.26
C ALA A 71 1.60 -7.13 1.89
N LEU A 72 2.81 -6.80 1.45
CA LEU A 72 4.05 -7.30 2.08
C LEU A 72 4.19 -6.77 3.51
N ALA A 73 3.93 -5.49 3.74
CA ALA A 73 4.02 -4.94 5.08
C ALA A 73 3.02 -5.55 6.05
N PHE A 74 1.78 -5.76 5.61
CA PHE A 74 0.77 -6.49 6.38
C PHE A 74 1.23 -7.93 6.67
N SER A 75 1.79 -8.63 5.68
CA SER A 75 2.25 -10.02 5.82
C SER A 75 3.42 -10.14 6.81
N ASN A 76 4.36 -9.18 6.78
CA ASN A 76 5.45 -9.09 7.76
C ASN A 76 4.93 -8.97 9.21
N HIS A 77 3.90 -8.13 9.42
CA HIS A 77 3.26 -8.00 10.73
C HIS A 77 2.52 -9.28 11.13
N LEU A 78 1.73 -9.84 10.21
CA LEU A 78 1.01 -11.09 10.41
C LEU A 78 1.95 -12.25 10.78
N LEU A 79 3.10 -12.36 10.11
CA LEU A 79 4.12 -13.35 10.41
C LEU A 79 4.61 -13.23 11.85
N CYS A 80 4.94 -12.02 12.29
CA CYS A 80 5.43 -11.77 13.63
C CYS A 80 4.35 -12.01 14.70
N ASP A 81 3.10 -11.66 14.41
CA ASP A 81 1.96 -11.92 15.28
C ASP A 81 1.67 -13.43 15.37
N VAL A 82 1.80 -14.20 14.28
CA VAL A 82 1.69 -15.67 14.33
C VAL A 82 2.76 -16.27 15.25
N PHE A 83 4.00 -15.75 15.26
CA PHE A 83 5.00 -16.18 16.25
C PHE A 83 4.56 -15.88 17.69
N ALA A 84 4.09 -14.66 17.95
CA ALA A 84 3.62 -14.23 19.25
C ALA A 84 2.46 -15.10 19.75
N LEU A 85 1.44 -15.27 18.92
CA LEU A 85 0.23 -16.03 19.23
C LEU A 85 0.53 -17.52 19.38
N THR A 86 1.47 -18.07 18.60
CA THR A 86 1.93 -19.47 18.77
C THR A 86 2.58 -19.64 20.15
N ALA A 87 3.46 -18.72 20.56
CA ALA A 87 4.09 -18.77 21.88
C ALA A 87 3.07 -18.65 23.02
N PHE A 88 2.11 -17.73 22.88
CA PHE A 88 0.99 -17.57 23.81
C PHE A 88 0.17 -18.86 23.93
N MET A 89 -0.21 -19.47 22.80
CA MET A 89 -1.02 -20.68 22.76
C MET A 89 -0.26 -21.92 23.24
N ARG A 90 1.06 -21.99 23.04
CA ARG A 90 1.89 -23.05 23.64
C ARG A 90 1.88 -22.98 25.16
N GLU A 91 1.99 -21.79 25.75
CA GLU A 91 1.84 -21.66 27.20
C GLU A 91 0.43 -22.03 27.67
N ALA A 92 -0.61 -21.61 26.93
CA ALA A 92 -1.98 -21.99 27.23
C ALA A 92 -2.19 -23.52 27.22
N ARG A 93 -1.53 -24.26 26.32
CA ARG A 93 -1.55 -25.72 26.26
C ARG A 93 -0.76 -26.34 27.42
N ASP A 94 0.44 -25.84 27.67
CA ASP A 94 1.40 -26.45 28.59
C ASP A 94 1.13 -26.11 30.06
N ARG A 95 0.41 -25.00 30.33
CA ARG A 95 -0.03 -24.55 31.66
C ARG A 95 1.09 -24.47 32.69
N ASN A 96 2.26 -23.97 32.28
CA ASN A 96 3.40 -23.90 33.18
C ASN A 96 3.14 -22.89 34.30
N ALA A 97 2.51 -21.75 33.99
CA ALA A 97 2.19 -20.71 34.96
C ALA A 97 1.24 -21.20 36.08
N GLU A 98 0.22 -22.00 35.72
CA GLU A 98 -0.78 -22.53 36.65
C GLU A 98 -0.14 -23.40 37.75
N GLN A 99 0.88 -24.19 37.41
CA GLN A 99 1.50 -25.16 38.32
C GLN A 99 2.14 -24.54 39.57
N PHE A 100 2.54 -23.28 39.51
CA PHE A 100 3.19 -22.59 40.64
C PHE A 100 2.19 -21.87 41.56
N VAL A 101 0.97 -21.58 41.07
CA VAL A 101 -0.02 -20.77 41.80
C VAL A 101 -0.44 -21.41 43.13
N PRO A 102 -0.71 -22.73 43.24
CA PRO A 102 -1.12 -23.33 44.51
C PRO A 102 -0.11 -23.11 45.64
N ALA A 103 1.18 -23.25 45.36
CA ALA A 103 2.24 -23.06 46.36
C ALA A 103 2.38 -21.60 46.82
N ILE A 104 2.22 -20.65 45.87
CA ILE A 104 2.25 -19.21 46.16
C ILE A 104 1.07 -18.82 47.05
N LEU A 105 -0.13 -19.28 46.68
CA LEU A 105 -1.36 -19.01 47.41
C LEU A 105 -1.38 -19.65 48.80
N GLU A 106 -0.83 -20.86 48.94
CA GLU A 106 -0.68 -21.51 50.23
C GLU A 106 0.29 -20.75 51.16
N THR A 107 1.36 -20.19 50.60
CA THR A 107 2.28 -19.32 51.37
C THR A 107 1.56 -18.10 51.93
N TRP A 108 0.68 -17.47 51.15
CA TRP A 108 -0.16 -16.37 51.66
C TRP A 108 -1.07 -16.80 52.81
N ASN A 109 -1.66 -17.99 52.75
CA ASN A 109 -2.49 -18.53 53.83
C ASN A 109 -1.69 -18.77 55.11
N GLN A 110 -0.45 -19.26 54.99
CA GLN A 110 0.45 -19.50 56.11
C GLN A 110 0.89 -18.20 56.80
N GLU A 111 1.10 -17.13 56.02
CA GLU A 111 1.50 -15.82 56.53
C GLU A 111 0.30 -14.99 57.05
N ALA A 112 -0.94 -15.33 56.65
CA ALA A 112 -2.14 -14.59 57.02
C ALA A 112 -2.29 -14.33 58.54
N PRO A 113 -2.05 -15.31 59.45
CA PRO A 113 -2.15 -15.11 60.89
C PRO A 113 -1.19 -14.05 61.46
N VAL A 114 -0.06 -13.79 60.80
CA VAL A 114 0.92 -12.77 61.23
C VAL A 114 0.30 -11.37 61.19
N PHE A 115 -0.59 -11.11 60.23
CA PHE A 115 -1.25 -9.81 60.10
C PHE A 115 -2.22 -9.50 61.25
N ALA A 116 -2.79 -10.50 61.91
CA ALA A 116 -3.65 -10.32 63.08
C ALA A 116 -2.88 -9.72 64.27
N GLN A 117 -1.56 -9.92 64.31
CA GLN A 117 -0.66 -9.40 65.35
C GLN A 117 0.00 -8.07 64.93
N SER A 118 -0.40 -7.49 63.79
CA SER A 118 0.22 -6.27 63.29
C SER A 118 -0.10 -5.07 64.18
N ASN A 119 0.92 -4.28 64.51
CA ASN A 119 0.76 -3.00 65.20
C ASN A 119 0.08 -1.91 64.33
N PHE A 120 -0.17 -2.19 63.05
CA PHE A 120 -0.85 -1.27 62.14
C PHE A 120 -2.31 -1.72 61.94
N PRO A 121 -3.31 -0.96 62.41
CA PRO A 121 -4.72 -1.36 62.34
C PRO A 121 -5.21 -1.71 60.93
N LYS A 122 -4.66 -1.07 59.89
CA LYS A 122 -5.01 -1.33 58.49
C LYS A 122 -4.65 -2.75 58.00
N PHE A 123 -3.73 -3.44 58.66
CA PHE A 123 -3.29 -4.78 58.26
C PHE A 123 -4.03 -5.90 58.98
N VAL A 124 -4.61 -5.63 60.16
CA VAL A 124 -5.38 -6.63 60.92
C VAL A 124 -6.49 -7.30 60.09
N PRO A 125 -7.28 -6.58 59.25
CA PRO A 125 -8.28 -7.21 58.39
C PRO A 125 -7.72 -8.19 57.36
N LEU A 126 -6.43 -8.12 57.02
CA LEU A 126 -5.83 -9.02 56.02
C LEU A 126 -5.76 -10.46 56.51
N ALA A 127 -5.70 -10.70 57.83
CA ALA A 127 -5.64 -12.04 58.40
C ALA A 127 -6.88 -12.89 58.07
N THR A 128 -8.03 -12.25 57.89
CA THR A 128 -9.27 -12.92 57.46
C THR A 128 -9.53 -12.78 55.97
N ALA A 129 -9.14 -11.65 55.37
CA ALA A 129 -9.35 -11.41 53.95
C ALA A 129 -8.49 -12.32 53.04
N ILE A 130 -7.24 -12.60 53.42
CA ILE A 130 -6.34 -13.46 52.64
C ILE A 130 -6.91 -14.87 52.49
N PRO A 131 -7.21 -15.63 53.57
CA PRO A 131 -7.78 -16.97 53.44
C PRO A 131 -9.14 -17.01 52.73
N ALA A 132 -9.92 -15.93 52.80
CA ALA A 132 -11.18 -15.80 52.06
C ALA A 132 -10.95 -15.60 50.56
N LYS A 133 -9.90 -14.86 50.17
CA LYS A 133 -9.61 -14.52 48.76
C LYS A 133 -8.81 -15.60 48.04
N THR A 134 -7.89 -16.26 48.71
CA THR A 134 -7.04 -17.31 48.14
C THR A 134 -7.80 -18.36 47.30
N PRO A 135 -8.89 -19.00 47.78
CA PRO A 135 -9.62 -19.98 46.98
C PRO A 135 -10.31 -19.37 45.76
N LEU A 136 -10.69 -18.09 45.80
CA LEU A 136 -11.28 -17.38 44.67
C LEU A 136 -10.23 -17.12 43.57
N GLU A 137 -9.02 -16.70 43.93
CA GLU A 137 -7.94 -16.53 42.97
C GLU A 137 -7.49 -17.88 42.37
N GLN A 138 -7.44 -18.96 43.16
CA GLN A 138 -7.16 -20.30 42.64
C GLN A 138 -8.23 -20.75 41.63
N ALA A 139 -9.51 -20.55 41.95
CA ALA A 139 -10.62 -20.90 41.05
C ALA A 139 -10.55 -20.09 39.74
N LEU A 140 -10.26 -18.79 39.83
CA LEU A 140 -10.08 -17.91 38.67
C LEU A 140 -8.94 -18.39 37.76
N VAL A 141 -7.76 -18.68 38.34
CA VAL A 141 -6.60 -19.18 37.57
C VAL A 141 -6.92 -20.50 36.88
N THR A 142 -7.58 -21.42 37.60
CA THR A 142 -7.96 -22.73 37.08
C THR A 142 -8.93 -22.57 35.91
N ALA A 143 -9.98 -21.76 36.09
CA ALA A 143 -10.98 -21.51 35.05
C ALA A 143 -10.37 -20.84 33.80
N TYR A 144 -9.50 -19.85 33.98
CA TYR A 144 -8.81 -19.22 32.86
C TYR A 144 -7.88 -20.19 32.13
N SER A 145 -7.12 -21.02 32.86
CA SER A 145 -6.20 -21.99 32.27
C SER A 145 -6.94 -23.12 31.55
N GLU A 146 -8.13 -23.51 32.02
CA GLU A 146 -9.08 -24.38 31.32
C GLU A 146 -9.57 -23.79 30.02
N TRP A 147 -10.04 -22.56 30.06
CA TRP A 147 -10.49 -21.85 28.87
C TRP A 147 -9.36 -21.66 27.84
N ALA A 148 -8.20 -21.18 28.27
CA ALA A 148 -7.05 -20.94 27.41
C ALA A 148 -6.52 -22.24 26.78
N ALA A 149 -6.45 -23.34 27.54
CA ALA A 149 -6.06 -24.64 27.01
C ALA A 149 -7.06 -25.16 25.97
N ALA A 150 -8.36 -24.99 26.19
CA ALA A 150 -9.39 -25.39 25.23
C ALA A 150 -9.31 -24.57 23.92
N ALA A 151 -9.06 -23.25 24.02
CA ALA A 151 -8.82 -22.41 22.85
C ALA A 151 -7.55 -22.82 22.10
N SER A 152 -6.46 -23.09 22.83
CA SER A 152 -5.19 -23.54 22.25
C SER A 152 -5.35 -24.84 21.44
N GLN A 153 -6.13 -25.81 21.92
CA GLN A 153 -6.41 -27.05 21.18
C GLN A 153 -7.02 -26.81 19.79
N GLN A 154 -7.76 -25.72 19.61
CA GLN A 154 -8.39 -25.37 18.33
C GLN A 154 -7.47 -24.51 17.45
N ILE A 155 -6.77 -23.55 18.05
CA ILE A 155 -6.03 -22.51 17.31
C ILE A 155 -4.59 -22.96 17.00
N LEU A 156 -3.89 -23.54 18.00
CA LEU A 156 -2.46 -23.82 17.91
C LEU A 156 -2.06 -24.70 16.70
N PRO A 157 -2.81 -25.77 16.33
CA PRO A 157 -2.43 -26.60 15.18
C PRO A 157 -2.34 -25.80 13.87
N THR A 158 -3.23 -24.83 13.67
CA THR A 158 -3.24 -23.97 12.48
C THR A 158 -2.03 -23.05 12.46
N LEU A 159 -1.68 -22.45 13.60
CA LEU A 159 -0.52 -21.57 13.71
C LEU A 159 0.79 -22.32 13.48
N GLU A 160 0.93 -23.50 14.09
CA GLU A 160 2.10 -24.35 13.89
C GLU A 160 2.20 -24.86 12.44
N PHE A 161 1.06 -25.15 11.79
CA PHE A 161 1.04 -25.48 10.37
C PHE A 161 1.53 -24.32 9.50
N ILE A 162 1.03 -23.11 9.73
CA ILE A 162 1.46 -21.87 9.02
C ILE A 162 2.99 -21.71 9.10
N LEU A 163 3.57 -21.85 10.30
CA LEU A 163 5.01 -21.73 10.50
C LEU A 163 5.81 -22.88 9.89
N SER A 164 5.31 -24.12 10.01
CA SER A 164 6.02 -25.30 9.48
C SER A 164 6.10 -25.33 7.95
N GLN A 165 5.07 -24.78 7.27
CA GLN A 165 4.99 -24.75 5.81
C GLN A 165 5.40 -23.40 5.23
N GLU A 166 5.83 -22.44 6.05
CA GLU A 166 6.19 -21.08 5.61
C GLU A 166 5.09 -20.40 4.77
N LEU A 167 3.80 -20.60 5.12
CA LEU A 167 2.68 -20.16 4.27
C LEU A 167 2.67 -18.64 4.03
N ILE A 168 3.10 -17.85 5.02
CA ILE A 168 3.18 -16.39 4.90
C ILE A 168 4.35 -15.99 3.97
N PRO A 169 5.60 -16.46 4.16
CA PRO A 169 6.66 -16.26 3.17
C PRO A 169 6.31 -16.74 1.75
N GLU A 170 5.61 -17.85 1.60
CA GLU A 170 5.13 -18.32 0.29
C GLU A 170 4.14 -17.33 -0.34
N TYR A 171 3.20 -16.80 0.45
CA TYR A 171 2.30 -15.73 0.00
C TYR A 171 3.07 -14.46 -0.38
N GLU A 172 4.07 -14.04 0.39
CA GLU A 172 4.90 -12.87 0.09
C GLU A 172 5.66 -13.04 -1.24
N ARG A 173 6.24 -14.23 -1.49
CA ARG A 173 6.86 -14.57 -2.78
C ARG A 173 5.84 -14.50 -3.92
N ALA A 174 4.61 -14.96 -3.71
CA ALA A 174 3.55 -14.86 -4.70
C ALA A 174 3.13 -13.40 -4.96
N VAL A 175 3.09 -12.55 -3.93
CA VAL A 175 2.84 -11.10 -4.06
C VAL A 175 3.92 -10.46 -4.93
N VAL A 176 5.20 -10.74 -4.65
CA VAL A 176 6.34 -10.21 -5.43
C VAL A 176 6.30 -10.68 -6.88
N ALA A 177 5.92 -11.93 -7.13
CA ALA A 177 5.82 -12.47 -8.48
C ALA A 177 4.63 -11.89 -9.28
N ALA A 178 3.46 -11.74 -8.65
CA ALA A 178 2.21 -11.44 -9.36
C ALA A 178 1.92 -9.93 -9.51
N PHE A 179 2.25 -9.10 -8.51
CA PHE A 179 1.83 -7.70 -8.51
C PHE A 179 2.40 -6.86 -9.66
N PRO A 180 3.63 -7.06 -10.17
CA PRO A 180 4.11 -6.37 -11.36
C PRO A 180 3.21 -6.62 -12.58
N ASP A 181 2.83 -7.88 -12.83
CA ASP A 181 1.94 -8.23 -13.94
C ASP A 181 0.52 -7.65 -13.74
N ILE A 182 0.00 -7.68 -12.50
CA ILE A 182 -1.30 -7.04 -12.18
C ILE A 182 -1.24 -5.53 -12.43
N ALA A 183 -0.14 -4.87 -12.08
CA ALA A 183 0.05 -3.43 -12.31
C ALA A 183 0.08 -3.10 -13.81
N GLN A 184 0.79 -3.92 -14.59
CA GLN A 184 0.85 -3.77 -16.05
C GLN A 184 -0.51 -4.05 -16.72
N GLN A 185 -1.28 -5.02 -16.23
CA GLN A 185 -2.65 -5.28 -16.71
C GLN A 185 -3.60 -4.13 -16.36
N ALA A 186 -3.52 -3.58 -15.15
CA ALA A 186 -4.32 -2.42 -14.74
C ALA A 186 -4.03 -1.21 -15.63
N ALA A 187 -2.75 -0.93 -15.90
CA ALA A 187 -2.30 0.07 -16.86
C ALA A 187 -2.92 -0.14 -18.25
N MET A 188 -2.85 -1.36 -18.77
CA MET A 188 -3.40 -1.70 -20.09
C MET A 188 -4.93 -1.50 -20.16
N GLU A 189 -5.66 -1.98 -19.16
CA GLU A 189 -7.12 -1.90 -19.12
C GLU A 189 -7.61 -0.45 -19.02
N VAL A 190 -6.93 0.37 -18.22
CA VAL A 190 -7.27 1.79 -18.08
C VAL A 190 -7.00 2.56 -19.38
N ALA A 191 -5.91 2.26 -20.10
CA ALA A 191 -5.69 2.84 -21.43
C ALA A 191 -6.80 2.46 -22.42
N ARG A 192 -7.18 1.17 -22.47
CA ARG A 192 -8.27 0.71 -23.35
C ARG A 192 -9.59 1.43 -23.07
N ARG A 193 -9.92 1.64 -21.80
CA ARG A 193 -11.13 2.37 -21.39
C ARG A 193 -11.10 3.83 -21.82
N ASN A 194 -9.97 4.52 -21.64
CA ASN A 194 -9.81 5.91 -22.05
C ASN A 194 -9.79 6.08 -23.58
N GLY A 195 -9.40 5.04 -24.32
CA GLY A 195 -9.43 5.01 -25.77
C GLY A 195 -10.80 4.70 -26.40
N ARG A 196 -11.88 4.55 -25.62
CA ARG A 196 -13.23 4.27 -26.16
C ARG A 196 -14.06 5.56 -26.34
N PRO A 197 -14.80 5.70 -27.45
CA PRO A 197 -14.76 4.85 -28.65
C PRO A 197 -13.43 4.99 -29.41
N ASP A 198 -13.07 4.02 -30.25
CA ASP A 198 -11.73 3.93 -30.88
C ASP A 198 -11.47 4.96 -32.01
N PHE A 199 -12.51 5.68 -32.44
CA PHE A 199 -12.51 6.63 -33.55
C PHE A 199 -11.84 6.09 -34.83
N GLY A 200 -11.91 4.77 -35.09
CA GLY A 200 -11.28 4.12 -36.23
C GLY A 200 -9.75 4.02 -36.16
N ARG A 201 -9.16 4.26 -34.98
CA ARG A 201 -7.72 4.17 -34.71
C ARG A 201 -7.34 2.83 -34.07
N GLY A 202 -8.33 2.02 -33.68
CA GLY A 202 -8.12 0.80 -32.90
C GLY A 202 -7.86 1.09 -31.43
N GLU A 203 -7.55 0.04 -30.68
CA GLU A 203 -7.38 0.12 -29.23
C GLU A 203 -6.20 1.02 -28.85
N MET A 204 -6.41 1.82 -27.80
CA MET A 204 -5.35 2.51 -27.09
C MET A 204 -4.72 1.54 -26.09
N LEU A 205 -3.40 1.43 -26.09
CA LEU A 205 -2.66 0.51 -25.22
C LEU A 205 -1.78 1.29 -24.25
N GLY A 206 -1.69 0.80 -23.01
CA GLY A 206 -0.93 1.42 -21.93
C GLY A 206 0.21 0.52 -21.48
N VAL A 207 1.38 1.10 -21.27
CA VAL A 207 2.55 0.40 -20.74
C VAL A 207 3.09 1.16 -19.54
N LEU A 208 3.31 0.44 -18.45
CA LEU A 208 3.99 0.96 -17.27
C LEU A 208 5.46 0.57 -17.38
N TRP A 209 6.34 1.57 -17.36
CA TRP A 209 7.78 1.39 -17.50
C TRP A 209 8.48 1.68 -16.19
N ARG A 210 9.53 0.91 -15.92
CA ARG A 210 10.58 1.26 -14.98
C ARG A 210 11.53 2.26 -15.61
N THR A 211 12.23 3.03 -14.78
CA THR A 211 13.20 4.02 -15.25
C THR A 211 14.46 3.39 -15.87
N ASN A 212 14.67 2.09 -15.75
CA ASN A 212 15.72 1.34 -16.46
C ASN A 212 15.29 0.89 -17.89
N VAL A 213 14.22 1.47 -18.45
CA VAL A 213 13.74 1.18 -19.83
C VAL A 213 13.23 -0.26 -20.02
N THR A 214 12.78 -0.88 -18.95
CA THR A 214 12.06 -2.17 -19.01
C THR A 214 10.61 -1.97 -18.58
N PRO A 215 9.65 -2.65 -19.20
CA PRO A 215 8.28 -2.63 -18.71
C PRO A 215 8.22 -3.24 -17.31
N VAL A 216 7.24 -2.80 -16.53
CA VAL A 216 6.85 -3.45 -15.28
C VAL A 216 6.22 -4.80 -15.62
N GLY A 217 6.62 -5.86 -14.93
CA GLY A 217 6.24 -7.22 -15.26
C GLY A 217 7.05 -7.84 -16.40
N GLY A 218 6.74 -9.09 -16.72
CA GLY A 218 7.40 -9.86 -17.78
C GLY A 218 8.86 -10.25 -17.47
N ALA A 219 9.65 -10.49 -18.53
CA ALA A 219 10.99 -11.08 -18.41
C ALA A 219 12.01 -10.22 -17.63
N GLY A 220 11.74 -8.92 -17.48
CA GLY A 220 12.60 -8.00 -16.73
C GLY A 220 12.61 -8.29 -15.23
N GLU A 221 11.56 -8.92 -14.69
CA GLU A 221 11.44 -9.27 -13.26
C GLU A 221 12.47 -10.30 -12.80
N LEU A 222 13.03 -11.10 -13.72
CA LEU A 222 14.06 -12.11 -13.43
C LEU A 222 15.42 -11.49 -13.08
N TYR A 223 15.71 -10.29 -13.58
CA TYR A 223 16.99 -9.62 -13.37
C TYR A 223 16.91 -8.58 -12.27
N GLU A 224 15.80 -7.85 -12.24
CA GLU A 224 15.54 -6.82 -11.25
C GLU A 224 14.05 -6.83 -10.99
N ARG A 225 13.64 -6.88 -9.72
CA ARG A 225 12.23 -6.84 -9.35
C ARG A 225 11.68 -5.42 -9.44
N THR A 226 10.41 -5.29 -9.82
CA THR A 226 9.68 -4.03 -9.74
C THR A 226 9.46 -3.59 -8.29
N LEU A 227 9.08 -4.52 -7.42
CA LEU A 227 8.98 -4.23 -5.98
C LEU A 227 10.40 -4.19 -5.39
N PRO A 228 10.81 -3.08 -4.73
CA PRO A 228 12.15 -2.93 -4.18
C PRO A 228 12.28 -3.66 -2.84
N VAL A 229 12.17 -4.98 -2.90
CA VAL A 229 12.11 -5.87 -1.74
C VAL A 229 13.06 -7.05 -1.91
N VAL A 230 13.58 -7.53 -0.80
CA VAL A 230 14.51 -8.66 -0.74
C VAL A 230 13.87 -9.77 0.07
N ASP A 231 13.83 -10.97 -0.52
CA ASP A 231 13.62 -12.22 0.20
C ASP A 231 14.95 -12.58 0.89
N PRO A 232 15.03 -12.52 2.23
CA PRO A 232 16.29 -12.76 2.94
C PRO A 232 16.81 -14.20 2.79
N VAL A 233 15.97 -15.14 2.34
CA VAL A 233 16.30 -16.56 2.21
C VAL A 233 16.64 -16.94 0.78
N MET A 234 15.83 -16.49 -0.18
CA MET A 234 15.91 -16.96 -1.57
C MET A 234 16.73 -16.05 -2.49
N ASP A 235 16.82 -14.76 -2.19
CA ASP A 235 17.56 -13.84 -3.03
C ASP A 235 19.07 -13.90 -2.77
N GLN A 236 19.84 -13.44 -3.76
CA GLN A 236 21.31 -13.38 -3.68
C GLN A 236 21.78 -11.96 -3.98
N TYR A 237 22.05 -11.20 -2.93
CA TYR A 237 22.66 -9.87 -3.01
C TYR A 237 24.06 -9.83 -2.40
N PRO A 238 24.94 -8.88 -2.80
CA PRO A 238 26.27 -8.73 -2.20
C PRO A 238 26.25 -8.57 -0.67
N ASN A 239 25.20 -7.95 -0.11
CA ASN A 239 24.97 -7.75 1.32
C ASN A 239 23.86 -8.67 1.88
N GLN A 240 23.73 -9.90 1.35
CA GLN A 240 22.68 -10.84 1.77
C GLN A 240 22.67 -11.10 3.28
N ALA A 241 23.84 -11.17 3.92
CA ALA A 241 23.95 -11.39 5.36
C ALA A 241 23.29 -10.27 6.18
N ASP A 242 23.39 -9.03 5.71
CA ASP A 242 22.80 -7.87 6.38
C ASP A 242 21.28 -7.89 6.28
N TYR A 243 20.74 -8.23 5.11
CA TYR A 243 19.29 -8.43 4.92
C TYR A 243 18.75 -9.58 5.78
N PHE A 244 19.46 -10.71 5.83
CA PHE A 244 19.09 -11.85 6.66
C PHE A 244 19.07 -11.49 8.16
N ASN A 245 20.12 -10.83 8.65
CA ASN A 245 20.21 -10.38 10.05
C ASN A 245 19.14 -9.33 10.37
N THR A 246 18.88 -8.41 9.45
CA THR A 246 17.83 -7.40 9.58
C THR A 246 16.46 -8.06 9.70
N ALA A 247 16.13 -9.01 8.82
CA ALA A 247 14.87 -9.74 8.85
C ALA A 247 14.69 -10.51 10.18
N ARG A 248 15.76 -11.19 10.64
CA ARG A 248 15.75 -11.91 11.92
C ARG A 248 15.52 -10.97 13.11
N ASN A 249 16.19 -9.83 13.14
CA ASN A 249 16.04 -8.82 14.19
C ASN A 249 14.65 -8.19 14.17
N GLN A 250 14.12 -7.86 12.99
CA GLN A 250 12.77 -7.33 12.83
C GLN A 250 11.72 -8.32 13.34
N ARG A 251 11.83 -9.60 12.94
CA ARG A 251 10.95 -10.67 13.44
C ARG A 251 10.98 -10.79 14.95
N GLN A 252 12.17 -10.90 15.54
CA GLN A 252 12.31 -11.05 16.99
C GLN A 252 11.72 -9.85 17.73
N ARG A 253 11.99 -8.62 17.27
CA ARG A 253 11.49 -7.40 17.90
C ARG A 253 9.96 -7.29 17.79
N LEU A 254 9.39 -7.51 16.60
CA LEU A 254 7.96 -7.41 16.38
C LEU A 254 7.18 -8.54 17.04
N ALA A 255 7.67 -9.77 17.00
CA ALA A 255 7.02 -10.89 17.68
C ALA A 255 6.98 -10.68 19.20
N ARG A 256 8.04 -10.11 19.79
CA ARG A 256 8.03 -9.69 21.20
C ARG A 256 7.00 -8.59 21.46
N HIS A 257 6.98 -7.56 20.61
CA HIS A 257 5.99 -6.49 20.73
C HIS A 257 4.55 -7.01 20.69
N TYR A 258 4.22 -7.87 19.73
CA TYR A 258 2.88 -8.48 19.66
C TYR A 258 2.59 -9.40 20.83
N LEU A 259 3.59 -10.15 21.31
CA LEU A 259 3.41 -10.98 22.50
C LEU A 259 3.12 -10.14 23.74
N ASP A 260 3.82 -9.02 23.91
CA ASP A 260 3.58 -8.07 25.00
C ASP A 260 2.15 -7.51 24.91
N MET A 261 1.69 -7.12 23.71
CA MET A 261 0.31 -6.67 23.50
C MET A 261 -0.72 -7.75 23.88
N TRP A 262 -0.52 -9.00 23.43
CA TRP A 262 -1.41 -10.11 23.77
C TRP A 262 -1.43 -10.39 25.27
N ASN A 263 -0.26 -10.40 25.90
CA ASN A 263 -0.13 -10.61 27.33
C ASN A 263 -0.78 -9.49 28.13
N ASP A 264 -0.54 -8.23 27.78
CA ASP A 264 -1.10 -7.07 28.48
C ASP A 264 -2.61 -7.02 28.35
N ARG A 265 -3.13 -7.37 27.17
CA ARG A 265 -4.57 -7.55 26.98
C ARG A 265 -5.12 -8.65 27.87
N ALA A 266 -4.58 -9.85 27.75
CA ALA A 266 -5.13 -11.06 28.35
C ALA A 266 -5.04 -11.03 29.89
N MET A 267 -3.94 -10.48 30.41
CA MET A 267 -3.61 -10.53 31.83
C MET A 267 -4.09 -9.31 32.62
N LEU A 268 -4.68 -8.30 31.97
CA LEU A 268 -5.12 -7.05 32.61
C LEU A 268 -5.98 -7.28 33.86
N PHE A 269 -6.91 -8.24 33.80
CA PHE A 269 -7.77 -8.58 34.94
C PHE A 269 -6.97 -9.16 36.11
N PHE A 270 -6.04 -10.07 35.83
CA PHE A 270 -5.17 -10.66 36.86
C PHE A 270 -4.25 -9.60 37.49
N ASP A 271 -3.77 -8.65 36.68
CA ASP A 271 -2.95 -7.53 37.16
C ASP A 271 -3.73 -6.58 38.07
N ARG A 272 -5.07 -6.52 37.99
CA ARG A 272 -5.90 -5.69 38.85
C ARG A 272 -6.41 -6.46 40.06
N GLU A 273 -7.05 -7.60 39.83
CA GLU A 273 -7.89 -8.29 40.81
C GLU A 273 -7.25 -9.53 41.44
N ALA A 274 -6.30 -10.20 40.76
CA ALA A 274 -5.76 -11.49 41.19
C ALA A 274 -4.24 -11.47 41.46
N LYS A 275 -3.77 -10.39 42.07
CA LYS A 275 -2.34 -10.15 42.32
C LYS A 275 -1.70 -11.16 43.26
N MET A 276 -2.43 -11.81 44.17
CA MET A 276 -1.82 -12.71 45.15
C MET A 276 -1.26 -13.97 44.50
N SER A 277 -1.94 -14.47 43.47
CA SER A 277 -1.53 -15.64 42.67
C SER A 277 -0.21 -15.47 41.92
N GLN A 278 0.19 -14.22 41.63
CA GLN A 278 1.29 -13.89 40.71
C GLN A 278 1.14 -14.49 39.30
N PHE A 279 -0.04 -15.01 38.94
CA PHE A 279 -0.27 -15.74 37.71
C PHE A 279 0.07 -14.91 36.47
N SER A 280 -0.31 -13.63 36.44
CA SER A 280 -0.03 -12.73 35.31
C SER A 280 1.45 -12.52 35.02
N ARG A 281 2.30 -12.55 36.05
CA ARG A 281 3.76 -12.42 35.91
C ARG A 281 4.37 -13.73 35.43
N LEU A 282 3.91 -14.85 36.00
CA LEU A 282 4.34 -16.18 35.57
C LEU A 282 3.97 -16.45 34.11
N TRP A 283 2.74 -16.13 33.71
CA TRP A 283 2.25 -16.25 32.34
C TRP A 283 3.14 -15.49 31.35
N ARG A 284 3.42 -14.21 31.62
CA ARG A 284 4.32 -13.39 30.80
C ARG A 284 5.72 -14.00 30.69
N ASN A 285 6.28 -14.49 31.79
CA ASN A 285 7.60 -15.12 31.77
C ASN A 285 7.61 -16.40 30.92
N PHE A 286 6.62 -17.27 31.08
CA PHE A 286 6.56 -18.53 30.33
C PHE A 286 6.27 -18.32 28.85
N THR A 287 5.35 -17.42 28.49
CA THR A 287 5.09 -17.06 27.09
C THR A 287 6.34 -16.47 26.41
N CYS A 288 7.10 -15.62 27.09
CA CYS A 288 8.40 -15.15 26.59
C CYS A 288 9.38 -16.31 26.35
N GLY A 289 9.46 -17.28 27.28
CA GLY A 289 10.27 -18.48 27.10
C GLY A 289 9.83 -19.34 25.91
N GLN A 290 8.52 -19.48 25.70
CA GLN A 290 7.95 -20.18 24.54
C GLN A 290 8.31 -19.46 23.22
N LEU A 291 8.30 -18.12 23.20
CA LEU A 291 8.69 -17.34 22.03
C LEU A 291 10.19 -17.51 21.74
N GLU A 292 11.06 -17.47 22.75
CA GLU A 292 12.49 -17.69 22.56
C GLU A 292 12.79 -19.08 22.01
N ARG A 293 12.10 -20.09 22.52
CA ARG A 293 12.16 -21.45 21.98
C ARG A 293 11.69 -21.50 20.52
N LEU A 294 10.57 -20.86 20.19
CA LEU A 294 10.03 -20.82 18.84
C LEU A 294 10.99 -20.12 17.85
N LEU A 295 11.61 -19.02 18.27
CA LEU A 295 12.63 -18.32 17.48
C LEU A 295 13.88 -19.17 17.25
N ALA A 296 14.23 -20.05 18.19
CA ALA A 296 15.32 -21.02 18.05
C ALA A 296 14.94 -22.23 17.17
N GLU A 297 13.67 -22.64 17.17
CA GLU A 297 13.13 -23.69 16.28
C GLU A 297 13.15 -23.24 14.81
N TYR A 298 12.93 -21.96 14.54
CA TYR A 298 12.93 -21.37 13.19
C TYR A 298 14.03 -20.31 13.00
N PRO A 299 15.32 -20.68 13.05
CA PRO A 299 16.41 -19.69 13.07
C PRO A 299 16.62 -19.00 11.71
N ALA A 300 16.26 -19.65 10.62
CA ALA A 300 16.53 -19.22 9.25
C ALA A 300 15.32 -19.29 8.29
N SER A 301 14.15 -19.63 8.80
CA SER A 301 12.88 -19.66 8.06
C SER A 301 11.87 -18.70 8.67
N ASN A 302 10.75 -18.46 7.99
CA ASN A 302 9.73 -17.50 8.42
C ASN A 302 10.36 -16.15 8.75
N LEU A 303 11.07 -15.58 7.78
CA LEU A 303 11.71 -14.29 7.91
C LEU A 303 10.91 -13.26 7.10
N PRO A 304 10.64 -12.07 7.65
CA PRO A 304 9.95 -11.02 6.93
C PRO A 304 10.78 -10.55 5.73
N PHE A 305 10.10 -10.16 4.66
CA PHE A 305 10.74 -9.47 3.55
C PHE A 305 11.28 -8.12 4.03
N VAL A 306 12.43 -7.72 3.50
CA VAL A 306 13.08 -6.45 3.85
C VAL A 306 13.12 -5.52 2.65
N ILE A 307 13.04 -4.21 2.90
CA ILE A 307 13.15 -3.22 1.83
C ILE A 307 14.57 -3.22 1.26
N ARG A 308 14.68 -3.09 -0.06
CA ARG A 308 15.97 -3.00 -0.75
C ARG A 308 16.62 -1.66 -0.43
N THR A 309 17.81 -1.71 0.19
CA THR A 309 18.58 -0.55 0.67
C THR A 309 17.82 0.28 1.72
N PRO A 310 18.12 0.10 3.02
CA PRO A 310 17.54 0.96 4.05
C PRO A 310 18.01 2.41 3.87
N GLY A 311 17.20 3.36 4.36
CA GLY A 311 17.32 4.78 4.02
C GLY A 311 18.66 5.43 4.37
N ASP A 312 19.38 4.88 5.35
CA ASP A 312 20.70 5.32 5.82
C ASP A 312 21.85 4.94 4.88
N GLU A 313 21.68 3.93 4.04
CA GLU A 313 22.67 3.50 3.03
C GLU A 313 22.53 4.26 1.70
N ILE A 314 21.50 5.07 1.55
CA ILE A 314 21.19 5.76 0.29
C ILE A 314 22.07 7.02 0.14
N VAL A 315 23.07 6.94 -0.74
CA VAL A 315 23.97 8.08 -1.05
C VAL A 315 23.25 9.21 -1.77
N ASP A 316 22.40 8.89 -2.75
CA ASP A 316 21.57 9.85 -3.48
C ASP A 316 20.09 9.44 -3.38
N PRO A 317 19.32 10.05 -2.47
CA PRO A 317 17.90 9.76 -2.29
C PRO A 317 17.07 9.96 -3.55
N ASN A 318 17.40 10.95 -4.38
CA ASN A 318 16.61 11.23 -5.57
C ASN A 318 16.87 10.16 -6.65
N ALA A 319 18.13 9.80 -6.87
CA ALA A 319 18.46 8.73 -7.81
C ALA A 319 17.85 7.38 -7.38
N HIS A 320 17.86 7.08 -6.08
CA HIS A 320 17.25 5.87 -5.53
C HIS A 320 15.72 5.86 -5.71
N LEU A 321 15.05 6.97 -5.40
CA LEU A 321 13.60 7.11 -5.62
C LEU A 321 13.23 7.04 -7.10
N ASP A 322 14.06 7.61 -7.98
CA ASP A 322 13.86 7.54 -9.42
C ASP A 322 14.06 6.12 -9.94
N GLN A 323 15.02 5.37 -9.40
CA GLN A 323 15.29 4.01 -9.84
C GLN A 323 14.22 3.01 -9.39
N TYR A 324 13.81 3.06 -8.12
CA TYR A 324 13.04 1.98 -7.49
C TYR A 324 11.58 2.31 -7.20
N PHE A 325 11.24 3.59 -7.12
CA PHE A 325 9.92 4.05 -6.68
C PHE A 325 9.23 4.93 -7.71
N THR A 326 9.85 5.17 -8.86
CA THR A 326 9.31 6.02 -9.91
C THR A 326 9.07 5.18 -11.17
N PHE A 327 7.89 5.36 -11.76
CA PHE A 327 7.47 4.63 -12.95
C PHE A 327 6.89 5.61 -13.97
N VAL A 328 6.96 5.24 -15.24
CA VAL A 328 6.44 6.05 -16.36
C VAL A 328 5.32 5.27 -17.04
N GLY A 329 4.10 5.79 -16.96
CA GLY A 329 2.99 5.30 -17.76
C GLY A 329 3.03 5.92 -19.15
N VAL A 330 3.02 5.11 -20.21
CA VAL A 330 2.97 5.56 -21.59
C VAL A 330 1.73 5.01 -22.28
N ALA A 331 0.92 5.90 -22.83
CA ALA A 331 -0.23 5.56 -23.65
C ALA A 331 0.13 5.66 -25.13
N TYR A 332 -0.14 4.57 -25.87
CA TYR A 332 0.11 4.47 -27.31
C TYR A 332 -1.23 4.44 -28.03
N TRP A 333 -1.33 5.20 -29.12
CA TRP A 333 -2.49 5.15 -30.01
C TRP A 333 -2.10 5.38 -31.48
N ARG A 334 -2.74 4.69 -32.42
CA ARG A 334 -2.44 4.82 -33.86
C ARG A 334 -2.71 6.25 -34.35
N PRO A 335 -2.02 6.77 -35.39
CA PRO A 335 -2.20 8.13 -35.84
C PRO A 335 -3.63 8.41 -36.28
N MET A 336 -4.07 9.64 -36.03
CA MET A 336 -5.37 10.10 -36.47
C MET A 336 -5.38 10.30 -38.00
N ARG A 337 -6.45 9.85 -38.67
CA ARG A 337 -6.69 10.23 -40.07
C ARG A 337 -7.16 11.69 -40.13
N SER A 338 -6.45 12.54 -40.87
CA SER A 338 -6.86 13.93 -41.08
C SER A 338 -8.11 14.02 -41.97
N LEU A 339 -9.00 14.99 -41.69
CA LEU A 339 -10.04 15.37 -42.64
C LEU A 339 -9.34 16.15 -43.75
N LEU A 340 -9.32 15.59 -44.97
CA LEU A 340 -8.61 16.12 -46.14
C LEU A 340 -7.08 15.96 -46.07
N PRO A 341 -6.54 14.74 -46.16
CA PRO A 341 -5.10 14.47 -46.06
C PRO A 341 -4.24 15.16 -47.13
N GLY A 342 -4.84 15.57 -48.25
CA GLY A 342 -4.14 16.32 -49.30
C GLY A 342 -3.90 17.80 -48.96
N LEU A 343 -4.69 18.37 -48.05
CA LEU A 343 -4.58 19.78 -47.62
C LEU A 343 -3.91 19.91 -46.25
N PHE A 344 -4.12 18.93 -45.37
CA PHE A 344 -3.60 18.93 -44.00
C PHE A 344 -2.81 17.64 -43.72
N GLY A 345 -1.49 17.75 -43.82
CA GLY A 345 -0.55 16.70 -43.43
C GLY A 345 -0.33 16.69 -41.92
N HIS A 346 -0.27 15.51 -41.32
CA HIS A 346 0.17 15.37 -39.94
C HIS A 346 1.70 15.54 -39.90
N PRO A 347 2.25 16.47 -39.10
CA PRO A 347 3.69 16.75 -39.11
C PRO A 347 4.53 15.59 -38.55
N LEU A 348 3.92 14.73 -37.72
CA LEU A 348 4.56 13.56 -37.16
C LEU A 348 4.18 12.31 -37.96
N SER A 349 5.20 11.58 -38.44
CA SER A 349 5.06 10.28 -39.09
C SER A 349 4.96 9.11 -38.08
N SER A 350 5.08 9.40 -36.79
CA SER A 350 4.99 8.46 -35.67
C SER A 350 3.54 8.22 -35.23
N ASP A 351 3.34 7.14 -34.47
CA ASP A 351 2.13 6.95 -33.69
C ASP A 351 2.03 8.05 -32.62
N THR A 352 0.80 8.31 -32.13
CA THR A 352 0.61 9.30 -31.07
C THR A 352 0.88 8.64 -29.74
N ILE A 353 1.77 9.26 -28.96
CA ILE A 353 2.09 8.82 -27.61
C ILE A 353 1.89 9.96 -26.63
N ALA A 354 1.47 9.64 -25.41
CA ALA A 354 1.58 10.52 -24.25
C ALA A 354 2.14 9.73 -23.08
N PHE A 355 2.67 10.44 -22.10
CA PHE A 355 3.32 9.84 -20.95
C PHE A 355 2.98 10.62 -19.68
N ALA A 356 3.03 9.92 -18.56
CA ALA A 356 2.91 10.47 -17.22
C ALA A 356 3.86 9.73 -16.29
N GLN A 357 4.32 10.41 -15.23
CA GLN A 357 5.17 9.80 -14.23
C GLN A 357 4.40 9.63 -12.93
N VAL A 358 4.60 8.50 -12.27
CA VAL A 358 4.04 8.20 -10.95
C VAL A 358 5.19 7.87 -10.00
N ARG A 359 5.08 8.31 -8.74
CA ARG A 359 6.00 7.92 -7.68
C ARG A 359 5.25 7.25 -6.54
N VAL A 360 5.75 6.11 -6.09
CA VAL A 360 5.28 5.37 -4.91
C VAL A 360 6.06 5.86 -3.68
N PHE A 361 5.37 6.14 -2.57
CA PHE A 361 5.99 6.72 -1.39
C PHE A 361 5.16 6.48 -0.12
N VAL A 362 5.78 6.69 1.04
CA VAL A 362 5.10 6.79 2.34
C VAL A 362 4.76 8.26 2.62
N PRO A 363 3.48 8.61 2.87
CA PRO A 363 3.07 10.00 3.12
C PRO A 363 3.59 10.51 4.46
N ARG A 364 3.71 11.83 4.58
CA ARG A 364 3.98 12.48 5.87
C ARG A 364 2.67 12.67 6.65
N PRO A 365 2.72 12.67 7.99
CA PRO A 365 1.55 12.92 8.83
C PRO A 365 0.96 14.29 8.53
N ARG A 366 -0.31 14.31 8.14
CA ARG A 366 -1.08 15.54 7.94
C ARG A 366 -1.71 16.00 9.26
N LEU A 367 -2.10 17.27 9.30
CA LEU A 367 -2.88 17.79 10.41
C LEU A 367 -4.34 17.37 10.24
N VAL A 368 -4.90 16.72 11.26
CA VAL A 368 -6.31 16.29 11.31
C VAL A 368 -6.95 16.84 12.58
N TRP A 369 -8.27 17.05 12.52
CA TRP A 369 -9.06 17.38 13.70
C TRP A 369 -9.48 16.08 14.39
N GLU A 370 -9.09 15.90 15.64
CA GLU A 370 -9.46 14.76 16.47
C GLU A 370 -10.31 15.23 17.65
N TYR A 371 -11.35 14.47 18.00
CA TYR A 371 -12.22 14.77 19.14
C TYR A 371 -11.75 13.99 20.36
N PHE A 372 -11.16 14.69 21.32
CA PHE A 372 -10.62 14.09 22.55
C PHE A 372 -11.65 14.11 23.68
N VAL A 373 -11.91 12.96 24.30
CA VAL A 373 -12.76 12.83 25.50
C VAL A 373 -11.90 12.38 26.68
N PRO A 374 -11.71 13.22 27.72
CA PRO A 374 -10.92 12.84 28.89
C PRO A 374 -11.52 11.63 29.63
N GLY A 375 -10.69 10.63 29.95
CA GLY A 375 -11.06 9.52 30.84
C GLY A 375 -11.79 8.34 30.20
N ARG A 376 -11.94 8.31 28.88
CA ARG A 376 -12.57 7.18 28.18
C ARG A 376 -11.55 6.08 27.85
N ASP A 377 -11.07 5.37 28.86
CA ASP A 377 -10.38 4.09 28.63
C ASP A 377 -11.43 3.04 28.26
N THR A 378 -11.61 2.83 26.95
CA THR A 378 -12.51 1.82 26.38
C THR A 378 -11.84 0.47 26.25
N ASP A 379 -10.85 0.17 27.10
CA ASP A 379 -10.11 -1.07 26.98
C ASP A 379 -10.98 -2.28 27.37
N PRO A 380 -11.42 -3.17 26.42
CA PRO A 380 -11.89 -4.50 26.76
C PRO A 380 -11.03 -5.20 27.82
N LEU A 381 -11.68 -5.78 28.83
CA LEU A 381 -11.02 -6.17 30.06
C LEU A 381 -10.66 -7.66 30.04
N GLY A 382 -9.43 -8.00 29.62
CA GLY A 382 -8.97 -9.39 29.65
C GLY A 382 -9.60 -10.30 28.59
N GLY A 383 -9.02 -11.48 28.39
CA GLY A 383 -9.57 -12.52 27.50
C GLY A 383 -8.55 -13.51 26.96
N VAL A 384 -9.04 -14.46 26.17
CA VAL A 384 -8.22 -15.37 25.36
C VAL A 384 -8.42 -14.97 23.89
N PRO A 385 -7.37 -14.99 23.05
CA PRO A 385 -7.54 -14.68 21.62
C PRO A 385 -8.71 -15.46 21.00
N GLY A 386 -9.69 -14.72 20.43
CA GLY A 386 -10.90 -15.27 19.83
C GLY A 386 -12.17 -15.15 20.69
N ASP A 387 -12.05 -14.89 21.99
CA ASP A 387 -13.18 -14.70 22.90
C ASP A 387 -12.77 -13.79 24.06
N PHE A 388 -13.26 -12.55 24.06
CA PHE A 388 -12.99 -11.58 25.12
C PHE A 388 -14.20 -11.51 26.04
N ALA A 389 -13.98 -11.74 27.33
CA ALA A 389 -15.06 -11.64 28.31
C ALA A 389 -15.49 -10.18 28.44
N GLU A 390 -16.73 -9.88 28.06
CA GLU A 390 -17.37 -8.63 28.42
C GLU A 390 -17.83 -8.75 29.88
N LEU A 391 -17.25 -7.95 30.78
CA LEU A 391 -17.83 -7.83 32.12
C LEU A 391 -19.21 -7.18 31.99
N PRO A 392 -20.19 -7.57 32.83
CA PRO A 392 -21.39 -6.77 32.99
C PRO A 392 -20.91 -5.37 33.35
N VAL A 393 -21.35 -4.39 32.57
CA VAL A 393 -21.09 -2.97 32.83
C VAL A 393 -21.48 -2.75 34.30
N GLU A 394 -20.51 -2.53 35.20
CA GLU A 394 -20.81 -2.04 36.54
C GLU A 394 -21.71 -0.85 36.32
N ASP A 395 -22.98 -0.91 36.77
CA ASP A 395 -24.06 0.04 36.50
C ASP A 395 -23.50 1.44 36.30
N THR A 396 -23.10 1.77 35.07
CA THR A 396 -22.87 3.14 34.70
C THR A 396 -24.26 3.72 34.80
N PRO A 397 -24.44 4.81 35.58
CA PRO A 397 -25.74 5.43 35.70
C PRO A 397 -26.32 5.57 34.31
N SER A 398 -27.59 5.18 34.17
CA SER A 398 -28.32 5.16 32.90
C SER A 398 -27.95 6.39 32.03
N PRO A 399 -27.95 6.29 30.69
CA PRO A 399 -27.52 7.37 29.77
C PRO A 399 -28.31 8.69 29.83
N GLY A 400 -29.01 8.99 30.93
CA GLY A 400 -29.56 10.28 31.29
C GLY A 400 -28.81 11.04 32.40
N GLU A 401 -27.79 10.48 33.07
CA GLU A 401 -27.10 11.17 34.19
C GLU A 401 -25.56 11.28 34.07
N GLU A 402 -24.95 10.80 32.99
CA GLU A 402 -23.56 11.17 32.67
C GLU A 402 -23.55 12.60 32.14
N GLY A 403 -23.25 13.55 33.04
CA GLY A 403 -23.03 14.95 32.67
C GLY A 403 -22.08 15.02 31.48
N ASN A 404 -22.49 15.72 30.41
CA ASN A 404 -21.70 16.08 29.24
C ASN A 404 -20.21 16.24 29.60
N VAL A 405 -19.41 15.16 29.50
CA VAL A 405 -17.96 15.30 29.55
C VAL A 405 -17.60 15.90 28.21
N ALA A 406 -17.60 17.24 28.17
CA ALA A 406 -17.38 18.00 26.96
C ALA A 406 -15.99 17.64 26.41
N GLY A 407 -15.96 16.82 25.37
CA GLY A 407 -14.73 16.58 24.62
C GLY A 407 -14.31 17.84 23.87
N THR A 408 -13.02 17.93 23.55
CA THR A 408 -12.44 19.08 22.83
C THR A 408 -11.93 18.63 21.47
N TRP A 409 -12.24 19.40 20.43
CA TRP A 409 -11.62 19.22 19.11
C TRP A 409 -10.20 19.79 19.15
N GLN A 410 -9.22 18.96 18.86
CA GLN A 410 -7.81 19.35 18.82
C GLN A 410 -7.25 19.06 17.43
N VAL A 411 -6.40 19.97 16.92
CA VAL A 411 -5.62 19.69 15.71
C VAL A 411 -4.42 18.87 16.12
N VAL A 412 -4.39 17.62 15.69
CA VAL A 412 -3.26 16.71 15.93
C VAL A 412 -2.61 16.33 14.61
N ARG A 413 -1.38 15.81 14.68
CA ARG A 413 -0.81 15.10 13.52
C ARG A 413 -1.42 13.71 13.50
N GLU A 414 -1.84 13.27 12.31
CA GLU A 414 -2.32 11.92 12.08
C GLU A 414 -1.28 10.91 12.59
N ASP A 415 -1.70 9.95 13.42
CA ASP A 415 -0.80 8.92 13.96
C ASP A 415 -0.56 7.82 12.92
N VAL A 416 0.11 8.21 11.83
CA VAL A 416 0.49 7.31 10.74
C VAL A 416 2.00 7.08 10.75
N PRO A 417 2.46 5.82 10.69
CA PRO A 417 3.85 5.49 10.55
C PRO A 417 4.51 6.19 9.36
N THR A 418 5.72 6.71 9.56
CA THR A 418 6.45 7.52 8.56
C THR A 418 7.75 6.87 8.09
N HIS A 419 8.11 5.75 8.70
CA HIS A 419 9.32 5.02 8.37
C HIS A 419 9.23 4.42 6.96
N TRP A 420 10.36 4.43 6.25
CA TRP A 420 10.48 3.93 4.89
C TRP A 420 10.99 2.48 4.91
N ASP A 421 10.13 1.56 5.29
CA ASP A 421 10.45 0.12 5.33
C ASP A 421 9.20 -0.74 5.03
N LEU A 422 9.39 -2.06 4.98
CA LEU A 422 8.31 -3.03 4.77
C LEU A 422 7.56 -3.40 6.06
N LEU A 423 7.58 -2.56 7.08
CA LEU A 423 6.68 -2.61 8.22
C LEU A 423 5.64 -1.47 8.13
N ASN A 424 5.79 -0.56 7.16
CA ASN A 424 4.83 0.50 6.91
C ASN A 424 3.71 0.03 5.97
N GLN A 425 2.44 0.14 6.39
CA GLN A 425 1.27 -0.21 5.57
C GLN A 425 0.63 1.00 4.87
N HIS A 426 1.29 2.15 4.86
CA HIS A 426 0.79 3.40 4.27
C HIS A 426 1.48 3.77 2.96
N TRP A 427 2.00 2.79 2.21
CA TRP A 427 2.48 3.06 0.86
C TRP A 427 1.33 3.57 -0.01
N THR A 428 1.59 4.68 -0.71
CA THR A 428 0.67 5.32 -1.64
C THR A 428 1.42 5.76 -2.89
N CYS A 429 0.73 6.36 -3.85
CA CYS A 429 1.35 6.92 -5.04
C CYS A 429 0.77 8.27 -5.42
N THR A 430 1.57 9.07 -6.12
CA THR A 430 1.13 10.35 -6.68
C THR A 430 1.70 10.54 -8.08
N LEU A 431 0.95 11.21 -8.94
CA LEU A 431 1.47 11.69 -10.21
C LEU A 431 2.52 12.77 -9.95
N GLN A 432 3.55 12.78 -10.78
CA GLN A 432 4.67 13.71 -10.74
C GLN A 432 4.94 14.23 -12.15
N PRO A 433 5.51 15.44 -12.29
CA PRO A 433 6.06 15.87 -13.57
C PRO A 433 7.08 14.85 -14.07
N ALA A 434 7.01 14.48 -15.34
CA ALA A 434 7.88 13.46 -15.93
C ALA A 434 9.31 13.98 -16.15
N THR A 435 10.16 13.89 -15.14
CA THR A 435 11.54 14.41 -15.12
C THR A 435 12.60 13.32 -15.23
N VAL A 436 12.22 12.04 -15.26
CA VAL A 436 13.19 10.94 -15.28
C VAL A 436 14.09 11.00 -16.51
N TRP A 437 15.39 10.81 -16.29
CA TRP A 437 16.44 10.94 -17.31
C TRP A 437 16.28 9.94 -18.46
N SER A 438 15.66 8.79 -18.20
CA SER A 438 15.45 7.72 -19.18
C SER A 438 14.20 7.89 -20.05
N LEU A 439 13.42 8.95 -19.85
CA LEU A 439 12.21 9.21 -20.62
C LEU A 439 12.43 9.17 -22.14
N PRO A 440 13.47 9.81 -22.73
CA PRO A 440 13.72 9.71 -24.17
C PRO A 440 13.94 8.27 -24.64
N ALA A 441 14.61 7.44 -23.84
CA ALA A 441 14.88 6.05 -24.16
C ALA A 441 13.61 5.19 -24.08
N ILE A 442 12.77 5.42 -23.06
CA ILE A 442 11.46 4.76 -22.91
C ILE A 442 10.58 5.03 -24.14
N LEU A 443 10.46 6.30 -24.55
CA LEU A 443 9.60 6.67 -25.69
C LEU A 443 10.14 6.16 -27.05
N GLN A 444 11.42 5.81 -27.12
CA GLN A 444 12.08 5.23 -28.30
C GLN A 444 12.17 3.70 -28.25
N THR A 445 11.73 3.07 -27.16
CA THR A 445 11.76 1.62 -27.01
C THR A 445 10.41 1.01 -27.37
N ARG A 446 10.42 -0.01 -28.24
CA ARG A 446 9.21 -0.75 -28.57
C ARG A 446 8.80 -1.60 -27.36
N PRO A 447 7.55 -1.53 -26.89
CA PRO A 447 7.09 -2.40 -25.81
C PRO A 447 7.24 -3.88 -26.19
N PRO A 448 7.95 -4.70 -25.40
CA PRO A 448 8.12 -6.13 -25.65
C PRO A 448 6.94 -6.97 -25.13
N LEU A 449 5.73 -6.40 -25.14
CA LEU A 449 4.52 -7.04 -24.60
C LEU A 449 3.71 -7.74 -25.72
N PRO A 450 3.08 -8.90 -25.44
CA PRO A 450 2.32 -9.66 -26.45
C PRO A 450 1.23 -8.85 -27.16
N GLU A 451 0.58 -7.92 -26.47
CA GLU A 451 -0.46 -7.04 -27.01
C GLU A 451 0.04 -6.15 -28.15
N PHE A 452 1.35 -5.90 -28.23
CA PHE A 452 2.00 -5.11 -29.26
C PHE A 452 2.57 -5.95 -30.42
N ALA A 453 2.49 -7.28 -30.37
CA ALA A 453 3.08 -8.16 -31.39
C ALA A 453 2.52 -7.89 -32.80
N GLY A 454 1.21 -7.63 -32.90
CA GLY A 454 0.52 -7.32 -34.17
C GLY A 454 0.57 -5.85 -34.59
N TRP A 455 1.14 -4.97 -33.76
CA TRP A 455 1.22 -3.53 -34.04
C TRP A 455 2.68 -3.13 -34.24
N ASN A 456 3.01 -2.75 -35.48
CA ASN A 456 4.30 -2.12 -35.78
C ASN A 456 4.28 -0.65 -35.32
N VAL A 457 4.45 -0.43 -34.02
CA VAL A 457 4.43 0.90 -33.40
C VAL A 457 5.50 1.78 -34.03
N ARG A 458 5.10 2.94 -34.56
CA ARG A 458 6.04 3.93 -35.09
C ARG A 458 6.42 4.90 -33.98
N LEU A 459 7.63 4.76 -33.45
CA LEU A 459 8.12 5.57 -32.35
C LEU A 459 8.67 6.91 -32.85
N PRO A 460 8.61 7.99 -32.04
CA PRO A 460 9.22 9.26 -32.39
C PRO A 460 10.75 9.13 -32.41
N SER A 461 11.39 9.85 -33.33
CA SER A 461 12.85 10.00 -33.35
C SER A 461 13.23 11.11 -32.38
N LEU A 462 13.82 10.76 -31.23
CA LEU A 462 14.28 11.71 -30.21
C LEU A 462 15.81 11.62 -29.96
N PRO A 463 16.67 11.44 -30.98
CA PRO A 463 18.11 11.34 -30.76
C PRO A 463 18.67 12.67 -30.24
N GLY A 464 19.44 12.60 -29.14
CA GLY A 464 20.07 13.77 -28.51
C GLY A 464 19.14 14.63 -27.67
N TRP A 465 17.87 14.24 -27.48
CA TRP A 465 16.93 14.98 -26.64
C TRP A 465 17.08 14.59 -25.18
N THR A 466 17.00 15.60 -24.31
CA THR A 466 16.94 15.40 -22.85
C THR A 466 15.48 15.33 -22.36
N ALA A 467 15.27 14.86 -21.13
CA ALA A 467 13.94 14.92 -20.50
C ALA A 467 13.38 16.36 -20.45
N ALA A 468 14.25 17.36 -20.26
CA ALA A 468 13.86 18.77 -20.26
C ALA A 468 13.38 19.26 -21.65
N ASP A 469 13.98 18.78 -22.74
CA ASP A 469 13.53 19.12 -24.10
C ASP A 469 12.15 18.53 -24.39
N ILE A 470 11.90 17.30 -23.93
CA ILE A 470 10.59 16.64 -24.05
C ILE A 470 9.51 17.41 -23.28
N GLN A 471 9.80 17.84 -22.05
CA GLN A 471 8.86 18.63 -21.24
C GLN A 471 8.48 19.96 -21.88
N ARG A 472 9.40 20.61 -22.63
CA ARG A 472 9.09 21.87 -23.33
C ARG A 472 8.05 21.67 -24.44
N ILE A 473 7.93 20.46 -24.98
CA ILE A 473 7.07 20.15 -26.12
C ILE A 473 5.75 19.53 -25.68
N SER A 474 5.80 18.70 -24.63
CA SER A 474 4.62 18.15 -23.97
C SER A 474 4.71 18.45 -22.48
N PRO A 475 4.37 19.69 -22.07
CA PRO A 475 4.27 20.01 -20.66
C PRO A 475 3.12 19.19 -20.08
N HIS A 476 3.45 18.42 -19.07
CA HIS A 476 2.49 17.74 -18.23
C HIS A 476 1.95 18.69 -17.16
#